data_AF-A0A4V1CUJ0-F1
#
_entry.id   AF-A0A4V1CUJ0-F1
#
_cell.length_a   1.000
_cell.length_b   1.000
_cell.length_c   1.000
_cell.angle_alpha   90.00
_cell.angle_beta   90.00
_cell.angle_gamma   90.00
#
_symmetry.space_group_name_H-M   'P 1'
#
loop_
_entity.id
_entity.type
_entity.pdbx_description
1 polymer ?
#
loop_
_entity_poly.entity_id
_entity_poly.type
_entity_poly.pdbx_seq_one_letter_code
_entity_poly.pdbx_strand_id
1 'polypeptide(L)'
;MALLAGQLSAQEWSFDSSQLEGNVSADTVAMFNQGEQLPGNYRVEIYLNGEKVDVGEFPFHRPESPEEKELVPCLTVDDLIHYGIKIDKSSSDTDNKKNQCFKWNSIEGLKVNYDFDSQRVQITVPQLYLQDKKSSLAPVSLWNEGVAAFRMVYQTNIDISKQNDNQSTTRNSRYGRFTPGFNLGAWRFRSSVTWSKELGQSERWQRGYMWFERGINAIKSRLTLGESYTSSEVFDSIPFRGGMLATDDAMTPPEDSYYTPVVHGIAQSEAQVIIKQNGQIIFTRSVPPGPFALDNLPTLAVGGELDVTVRESNGEEQYFSVPFQTPAIALHEGYFKYSVMGGNIKKKV
;
A
#
# COMPACT_ATOMS: atom_id res chain seq x y z
N MET A 1 -37.62 50.15 38.44
CA MET A 1 -36.42 49.62 37.75
C MET A 1 -36.88 49.28 36.34
N ALA A 2 -36.66 50.19 35.38
CA ALA A 2 -37.10 50.02 33.99
C ALA A 2 -35.94 49.44 33.18
N LEU A 3 -36.12 48.26 32.61
CA LEU A 3 -35.16 47.62 31.71
C LEU A 3 -35.31 48.24 30.32
N LEU A 4 -34.30 48.99 29.90
CA LEU A 4 -34.14 49.47 28.53
C LEU A 4 -33.71 48.28 27.66
N ALA A 5 -34.58 47.84 26.75
CA ALA A 5 -34.23 46.92 25.68
C ALA A 5 -33.47 47.71 24.59
N GLY A 6 -32.16 47.51 24.50
CA GLY A 6 -31.37 48.01 23.39
C GLY A 6 -31.69 47.23 22.11
N GLN A 7 -31.94 47.94 21.01
CA GLN A 7 -32.03 47.31 19.69
C GLN A 7 -30.64 46.84 19.26
N LEU A 8 -30.48 45.53 19.10
CA LEU A 8 -29.35 44.93 18.39
C LEU A 8 -29.57 45.16 16.89
N SER A 9 -28.81 46.08 16.30
CA SER A 9 -28.72 46.18 14.84
C SER A 9 -27.61 45.26 14.35
N ALA A 10 -27.97 44.22 13.61
CA ALA A 10 -27.03 43.44 12.81
C ALA A 10 -26.79 44.19 11.49
N GLN A 11 -25.52 44.44 11.16
CA GLN A 11 -25.13 45.08 9.90
C GLN A 11 -24.84 43.96 8.89
N GLU A 12 -25.65 43.88 7.84
CA GLU A 12 -25.52 42.87 6.78
C GLU A 12 -24.69 43.46 5.63
N TRP A 13 -23.67 42.73 5.19
CA TRP A 13 -22.76 43.13 4.13
C TRP A 13 -23.07 42.31 2.88
N SER A 14 -23.23 42.97 1.73
CA SER A 14 -23.47 42.30 0.45
C SER A 14 -22.64 42.94 -0.66
N PHE A 15 -22.16 42.11 -1.58
CA PHE A 15 -21.52 42.53 -2.82
C PHE A 15 -22.57 42.86 -3.87
N ASP A 16 -22.37 44.00 -4.54
CA ASP A 16 -23.23 44.45 -5.64
C ASP A 16 -22.72 43.88 -6.97
N SER A 17 -23.58 43.15 -7.68
CA SER A 17 -23.25 42.55 -8.98
C SER A 17 -22.88 43.57 -10.07
N SER A 18 -23.34 44.82 -9.94
CA SER A 18 -23.05 45.88 -10.91
C SER A 18 -21.59 46.35 -10.89
N GLN A 19 -20.86 46.03 -9.82
CA GLN A 19 -19.45 46.37 -9.63
C GLN A 19 -18.49 45.34 -10.26
N LEU A 20 -19.00 44.19 -10.74
CA LEU A 20 -18.20 43.11 -11.32
C LEU A 20 -18.11 43.25 -12.85
N GLU A 21 -16.89 43.26 -13.36
CA GLU A 21 -16.65 43.16 -14.81
C GLU A 21 -16.87 41.73 -15.30
N GLY A 22 -17.57 41.56 -16.43
CA GLY A 22 -17.74 40.28 -17.11
C GLY A 22 -19.03 39.52 -16.80
N ASN A 23 -20.19 40.07 -17.18
CA ASN A 23 -21.50 39.40 -17.29
C ASN A 23 -21.82 38.34 -16.19
N VAL A 24 -21.42 38.58 -14.94
CA VAL A 24 -21.78 37.71 -13.82
C VAL A 24 -23.24 37.98 -13.48
N SER A 25 -24.06 36.93 -13.43
CA SER A 25 -25.49 37.09 -13.14
C SER A 25 -25.70 37.60 -11.71
N ALA A 26 -26.70 38.45 -11.49
CA ALA A 26 -27.07 38.93 -10.16
C ALA A 26 -27.40 37.76 -9.21
N ASP A 27 -27.97 36.68 -9.73
CA ASP A 27 -28.28 35.46 -8.98
C ASP A 27 -27.01 34.77 -8.47
N THR A 28 -25.93 34.76 -9.27
CA THR A 28 -24.63 34.21 -8.84
C THR A 28 -24.01 35.04 -7.71
N VAL A 29 -24.11 36.37 -7.77
CA VAL A 29 -23.58 37.25 -6.72
C VAL A 29 -24.41 37.15 -5.45
N ALA A 30 -25.74 37.06 -5.56
CA ALA A 30 -26.64 36.82 -4.43
C ALA A 30 -26.32 35.50 -3.73
N MET A 31 -25.90 34.48 -4.49
CA MET A 31 -25.48 33.18 -3.97
C MET A 31 -24.14 33.30 -3.20
N PHE A 32 -23.14 33.98 -3.76
CA PHE A 32 -21.87 34.22 -3.05
C PHE A 32 -22.04 35.05 -1.78
N ASN A 33 -22.97 36.02 -1.77
CA ASN A 33 -23.32 36.78 -0.58
C ASN A 33 -23.91 35.92 0.55
N GLN A 34 -24.45 34.74 0.22
CA GLN A 34 -24.92 33.75 1.19
C GLN A 34 -23.83 32.75 1.63
N GLY A 35 -22.58 32.94 1.17
CA GLY A 35 -21.46 32.02 1.44
C GLY A 35 -21.48 30.73 0.62
N GLU A 36 -22.38 30.64 -0.37
CA GLU A 36 -22.50 29.47 -1.23
C GLU A 36 -21.48 29.48 -2.39
N GLN A 37 -21.25 28.32 -3.01
CA GLN A 37 -20.26 28.14 -4.08
C GLN A 37 -20.87 27.46 -5.31
N LEU A 38 -20.27 27.68 -6.48
CA LEU A 38 -20.75 27.07 -7.73
C LEU A 38 -20.29 25.61 -7.86
N PRO A 39 -21.14 24.69 -8.34
CA PRO A 39 -20.67 23.35 -8.74
C PRO A 39 -19.55 23.44 -9.77
N GLY A 40 -18.56 22.55 -9.68
CA GLY A 40 -17.38 22.59 -10.54
C GLY A 40 -16.28 21.67 -10.07
N ASN A 41 -15.13 21.75 -10.72
CA ASN A 41 -13.95 21.01 -10.29
C ASN A 41 -13.12 21.88 -9.35
N TYR A 42 -12.82 21.35 -8.17
CA TYR A 42 -12.01 22.04 -7.17
C TYR A 42 -10.80 21.19 -6.81
N ARG A 43 -9.65 21.86 -6.72
CA ARG A 43 -8.44 21.25 -6.15
C ARG A 43 -8.57 21.28 -4.64
N VAL A 44 -8.57 20.10 -4.00
CA VAL A 44 -8.75 19.98 -2.55
C VAL A 44 -7.83 18.93 -1.95
N GLU A 45 -7.59 19.05 -0.65
CA GLU A 45 -7.02 17.99 0.18
C GLU A 45 -8.15 17.17 0.82
N ILE A 46 -8.09 15.84 0.72
CA ILE A 46 -9.05 14.93 1.37
C ILE A 46 -8.46 14.44 2.68
N TYR A 47 -9.22 14.60 3.77
CA TYR A 47 -8.90 14.10 5.10
C TYR A 47 -9.93 13.05 5.54
N LEU A 48 -9.47 11.90 6.02
CA LEU A 48 -10.30 10.85 6.63
C LEU A 48 -9.98 10.77 8.13
N ASN A 49 -10.98 11.04 8.99
CA ASN A 49 -10.83 11.07 10.45
C ASN A 49 -9.62 11.91 10.92
N GLY A 50 -9.34 13.02 10.24
CA GLY A 50 -8.24 13.94 10.54
C GLY A 50 -6.89 13.61 9.89
N GLU A 51 -6.77 12.49 9.17
CA GLU A 51 -5.57 12.11 8.43
C GLU A 51 -5.70 12.44 6.95
N LYS A 52 -4.68 13.07 6.36
CA LYS A 52 -4.68 13.41 4.93
C LYS A 52 -4.50 12.14 4.09
N VAL A 53 -5.48 11.84 3.23
CA VAL A 53 -5.52 10.62 2.41
C VAL A 53 -5.35 10.89 0.92
N ASP A 54 -5.65 12.10 0.44
CA ASP A 54 -5.51 12.43 -0.99
C ASP A 54 -5.35 13.94 -1.24
N VAL A 55 -4.86 14.29 -2.44
CA VAL A 55 -4.81 15.64 -2.98
C VAL A 55 -5.01 15.59 -4.48
N GLY A 56 -6.04 16.29 -4.97
CA GLY A 56 -6.38 16.26 -6.39
C GLY A 56 -7.43 17.27 -6.78
N GLU A 57 -7.78 17.28 -8.05
CA GLU A 57 -8.97 17.96 -8.55
C GLU A 57 -10.15 16.99 -8.58
N PHE A 58 -11.24 17.37 -7.91
CA PHE A 58 -12.44 16.54 -7.81
C PHE A 58 -13.67 17.33 -8.27
N PRO A 59 -14.68 16.67 -8.86
CA PRO A 59 -15.95 17.31 -9.16
C PRO A 59 -16.75 17.51 -7.89
N PHE A 60 -17.39 18.67 -7.75
CA PHE A 60 -18.32 18.99 -6.68
C PHE A 60 -19.69 19.32 -7.24
N HIS A 61 -20.73 18.80 -6.59
CA HIS A 61 -22.12 19.08 -6.95
C HIS A 61 -22.92 19.49 -5.72
N ARG A 62 -24.10 20.08 -5.95
CA ARG A 62 -25.05 20.30 -4.86
C ARG A 62 -25.65 18.96 -4.42
N PRO A 63 -25.86 18.76 -3.12
CA PRO A 63 -26.59 17.60 -2.62
C PRO A 63 -28.04 17.62 -3.13
N GLU A 64 -28.67 16.44 -3.15
CA GLU A 64 -30.06 16.30 -3.61
C GLU A 64 -31.07 16.87 -2.60
N SER A 65 -30.67 17.06 -1.34
CA SER A 65 -31.50 17.64 -0.28
C SER A 65 -31.60 19.16 -0.43
N PRO A 66 -32.81 19.75 -0.56
CA PRO A 66 -32.99 21.20 -0.69
C PRO A 66 -32.53 22.02 0.52
N GLU A 67 -32.33 21.38 1.68
CA GLU A 67 -31.92 22.04 2.93
C GLU A 67 -30.39 22.13 3.06
N GLU A 68 -29.63 21.34 2.30
CA GLU A 68 -28.17 21.34 2.33
C GLU A 68 -27.62 22.21 1.20
N LYS A 69 -26.99 23.33 1.56
CA LYS A 69 -26.46 24.31 0.61
C LYS A 69 -24.98 24.11 0.28
N GLU A 70 -24.27 23.30 1.06
CA GLU A 70 -22.84 23.05 0.90
C GLU A 70 -22.57 22.06 -0.24
N LEU A 71 -21.53 22.34 -1.03
CA LEU A 71 -21.12 21.44 -2.10
C LEU A 71 -20.53 20.15 -1.53
N VAL A 72 -20.89 19.02 -2.14
CA VAL A 72 -20.33 17.71 -1.80
C VAL A 72 -19.41 17.21 -2.92
N PRO A 73 -18.28 16.57 -2.57
CA PRO A 73 -17.39 16.00 -3.57
C PRO A 73 -18.02 14.73 -4.17
N CYS A 74 -17.84 14.57 -5.49
CA CYS A 74 -18.17 13.36 -6.22
C CYS A 74 -16.98 12.40 -6.17
N LEU A 75 -16.97 11.53 -5.15
CA LEU A 75 -15.97 10.47 -5.01
C LEU A 75 -16.60 9.13 -5.40
N THR A 76 -15.81 8.27 -6.04
CA THR A 76 -16.25 6.91 -6.40
C THR A 76 -16.10 5.95 -5.23
N VAL A 77 -16.73 4.78 -5.31
CA VAL A 77 -16.52 3.71 -4.33
C VAL A 77 -15.05 3.28 -4.28
N ASP A 78 -14.35 3.30 -5.42
CA ASP A 78 -12.93 2.95 -5.48
C ASP A 78 -12.06 3.99 -4.75
N ASP A 79 -12.40 5.29 -4.83
CA ASP A 79 -11.71 6.35 -4.07
C ASP A 79 -11.88 6.13 -2.56
N LEU A 80 -13.10 5.83 -2.10
CA LEU A 80 -13.35 5.59 -0.68
C LEU A 80 -12.64 4.34 -0.15
N ILE A 81 -12.57 3.28 -0.94
CA ILE A 81 -11.78 2.08 -0.62
C ILE A 81 -10.29 2.43 -0.58
N HIS A 82 -9.81 3.29 -1.48
CA HIS A 82 -8.43 3.78 -1.50
C HIS A 82 -8.09 4.57 -0.24
N TYR A 83 -9.02 5.38 0.26
CA TYR A 83 -8.86 6.13 1.50
C TYR A 83 -8.90 5.26 2.75
N GLY A 84 -9.26 3.97 2.61
CA GLY A 84 -9.29 3.01 3.72
C GLY A 84 -10.67 2.84 4.33
N ILE A 85 -11.75 3.15 3.62
CA ILE A 85 -13.12 2.85 4.06
C ILE A 85 -13.51 1.44 3.59
N LYS A 86 -13.99 0.60 4.51
CA LYS A 86 -14.58 -0.72 4.24
C LYS A 86 -15.97 -0.51 3.63
N ILE A 87 -16.08 -0.69 2.31
CA ILE A 87 -17.35 -0.68 1.57
C ILE A 87 -17.47 -2.00 0.82
N ASP A 88 -18.55 -2.73 1.06
CA ASP A 88 -18.84 -3.93 0.27
C ASP A 88 -19.43 -3.51 -1.08
N LYS A 89 -18.70 -3.78 -2.16
CA LYS A 89 -19.13 -3.51 -3.53
C LYS A 89 -20.46 -4.21 -3.88
N SER A 90 -20.84 -5.26 -3.14
CA SER A 90 -22.08 -6.00 -3.34
C SER A 90 -23.30 -5.40 -2.62
N SER A 91 -23.11 -4.57 -1.58
CA SER A 91 -24.21 -4.05 -0.75
C SER A 91 -24.56 -2.60 -1.03
N SER A 92 -23.66 -1.83 -1.65
CA SER A 92 -24.01 -0.53 -2.19
C SER A 92 -24.89 -0.76 -3.42
N ASP A 93 -26.10 -0.19 -3.41
CA ASP A 93 -27.04 -0.11 -4.53
C ASP A 93 -26.40 0.68 -5.69
N THR A 94 -25.37 0.07 -6.28
CA THR A 94 -24.50 0.56 -7.32
C THR A 94 -24.98 -0.09 -8.58
N ASP A 95 -26.03 0.52 -9.12
CA ASP A 95 -26.36 0.36 -10.51
C ASP A 95 -25.05 0.57 -11.32
N ASN A 96 -24.64 -0.48 -12.02
CA ASN A 96 -23.31 -0.70 -12.59
C ASN A 96 -22.85 0.41 -13.56
N LYS A 97 -22.37 1.54 -13.03
CA LYS A 97 -21.61 2.54 -13.79
C LYS A 97 -20.37 2.95 -12.99
N LYS A 98 -19.19 2.58 -13.50
CA LYS A 98 -17.86 2.82 -12.92
C LYS A 98 -17.50 4.27 -12.56
N ASN A 99 -18.38 5.25 -12.83
CA ASN A 99 -18.13 6.68 -12.64
C ASN A 99 -19.29 7.41 -11.93
N GLN A 100 -20.09 6.71 -11.12
CA GLN A 100 -21.17 7.37 -10.37
C GLN A 100 -20.66 7.85 -9.00
N CYS A 101 -21.00 9.09 -8.64
CA CYS A 101 -20.68 9.67 -7.34
C CYS A 101 -21.28 8.81 -6.21
N PHE A 102 -20.50 8.59 -5.16
CA PHE A 102 -20.94 7.89 -3.97
C PHE A 102 -22.05 8.68 -3.26
N LYS A 103 -23.08 7.96 -2.80
CA LYS A 103 -24.17 8.54 -2.01
C LYS A 103 -23.73 8.63 -0.54
N TRP A 104 -23.38 9.82 -0.10
CA TRP A 104 -22.89 10.08 1.27
C TRP A 104 -23.83 9.60 2.38
N ASN A 105 -25.14 9.61 2.14
CA ASN A 105 -26.16 9.18 3.12
C ASN A 105 -26.37 7.66 3.21
N SER A 106 -25.56 6.85 2.50
CA SER A 106 -25.70 5.39 2.49
C SER A 106 -25.03 4.68 3.67
N ILE A 107 -24.14 5.36 4.40
CA ILE A 107 -23.42 4.81 5.56
C ILE A 107 -23.82 5.58 6.81
N GLU A 108 -24.33 4.89 7.81
CA GLU A 108 -24.73 5.49 9.08
C GLU A 108 -23.52 6.09 9.81
N GLY A 109 -23.65 7.35 10.22
CA GLY A 109 -22.61 8.07 10.96
C GLY A 109 -21.48 8.64 10.09
N LEU A 110 -21.50 8.41 8.77
CA LEU A 110 -20.59 9.06 7.85
C LEU A 110 -20.98 10.55 7.68
N LYS A 111 -20.01 11.45 7.79
CA LYS A 111 -20.18 12.87 7.55
C LYS A 111 -19.12 13.37 6.59
N VAL A 112 -19.52 14.27 5.70
CA VAL A 112 -18.62 15.01 4.81
C VAL A 112 -18.82 16.49 5.05
N ASN A 113 -17.74 17.21 5.29
CA ASN A 113 -17.72 18.66 5.38
C ASN A 113 -16.68 19.17 4.39
N TYR A 114 -17.05 20.13 3.54
CA TYR A 114 -16.14 20.81 2.67
C TYR A 114 -15.89 22.24 3.15
N ASP A 115 -14.68 22.47 3.66
CA ASP A 115 -14.18 23.81 3.95
C ASP A 115 -13.57 24.39 2.67
N PHE A 116 -14.33 25.28 2.03
CA PHE A 116 -13.97 25.92 0.78
C PHE A 116 -12.73 26.81 0.93
N ASP A 117 -12.66 27.60 2.00
CA ASP A 117 -11.60 28.59 2.21
C ASP A 117 -10.24 27.93 2.41
N SER A 118 -10.21 26.79 3.11
CA SER A 118 -8.98 26.01 3.29
C SER A 118 -8.74 24.97 2.19
N GLN A 119 -9.67 24.80 1.24
CA GLN A 119 -9.65 23.76 0.20
C GLN A 119 -9.52 22.35 0.78
N ARG A 120 -10.29 22.06 1.85
CA ARG A 120 -10.21 20.78 2.58
C ARG A 120 -11.55 20.09 2.66
N VAL A 121 -11.58 18.82 2.30
CA VAL A 121 -12.71 17.92 2.55
C VAL A 121 -12.39 17.09 3.78
N GLN A 122 -13.25 17.16 4.78
CA GLN A 122 -13.19 16.32 5.98
C GLN A 122 -14.26 15.23 5.90
N ILE A 123 -13.81 14.00 5.76
CA ILE A 123 -14.63 12.79 5.83
C ILE A 123 -14.47 12.21 7.23
N THR A 124 -15.57 12.14 7.97
CA THR A 124 -15.61 11.48 9.28
C THR A 124 -16.44 10.21 9.16
N VAL A 125 -15.87 9.07 9.52
CA VAL A 125 -16.54 7.77 9.45
C VAL A 125 -16.31 6.98 10.75
N PRO A 126 -17.32 6.25 11.25
CA PRO A 126 -17.14 5.35 12.39
C PRO A 126 -16.04 4.30 12.12
N GLN A 127 -15.26 3.97 13.15
CA GLN A 127 -14.14 3.02 13.04
C GLN A 127 -14.58 1.63 12.52
N LEU A 128 -15.84 1.24 12.74
CA LEU A 128 -16.41 -0.01 12.21
C LEU A 128 -16.27 -0.12 10.68
N TYR A 129 -16.34 1.01 9.98
CA TYR A 129 -16.23 1.08 8.52
C TYR A 129 -14.83 1.45 8.05
N LEU A 130 -13.80 1.43 8.92
CA LEU A 130 -12.41 1.63 8.51
C LEU A 130 -11.72 0.30 8.26
N GLN A 131 -10.87 0.29 7.24
CA GLN A 131 -9.89 -0.77 7.03
C GLN A 131 -8.96 -0.84 8.23
N ASP A 132 -8.62 -2.07 8.63
CA ASP A 132 -7.71 -2.24 9.74
C ASP A 132 -6.35 -1.66 9.34
N LYS A 133 -5.89 -0.63 10.06
CA LYS A 133 -4.59 0.05 9.87
C LYS A 133 -3.36 -0.88 10.00
N LYS A 134 -3.56 -2.20 10.11
CA LYS A 134 -2.51 -3.20 10.28
C LYS A 134 -1.72 -3.49 9.01
N SER A 135 -2.21 -3.11 7.82
CA SER A 135 -1.54 -3.45 6.57
C SER A 135 -0.83 -2.24 5.95
N SER A 136 0.47 -2.36 5.73
CA SER A 136 1.25 -1.44 4.90
C SER A 136 1.02 -1.63 3.40
N LEU A 137 0.28 -2.68 2.99
CA LEU A 137 -0.09 -2.92 1.60
C LEU A 137 -1.41 -2.24 1.25
N ALA A 138 -1.45 -1.64 0.06
CA ALA A 138 -2.70 -1.18 -0.51
C ALA A 138 -3.71 -2.34 -0.68
N PRO A 139 -5.02 -2.09 -0.54
CA PRO A 139 -6.06 -3.06 -0.87
C PRO A 139 -5.84 -3.76 -2.22
N VAL A 140 -6.11 -5.07 -2.26
CA VAL A 140 -5.95 -5.91 -3.48
C VAL A 140 -6.74 -5.35 -4.67
N SER A 141 -7.88 -4.68 -4.43
CA SER A 141 -8.67 -4.02 -5.47
C SER A 141 -7.94 -2.91 -6.21
N LEU A 142 -6.88 -2.35 -5.62
CA LEU A 142 -6.07 -1.28 -6.21
C LEU A 142 -4.83 -1.82 -6.93
N TRP A 143 -4.54 -3.11 -6.82
CA TRP A 143 -3.35 -3.68 -7.44
C TRP A 143 -3.49 -3.66 -8.95
N ASN A 144 -2.59 -2.93 -9.61
CA ASN A 144 -2.58 -2.78 -11.05
C ASN A 144 -1.66 -3.82 -11.70
N GLU A 145 -2.15 -4.49 -12.74
CA GLU A 145 -1.36 -5.47 -13.50
C GLU A 145 -0.30 -4.84 -14.42
N GLY A 146 -0.33 -3.52 -14.54
CA GLY A 146 0.52 -2.72 -15.40
C GLY A 146 0.02 -2.69 -16.84
N VAL A 147 0.89 -2.21 -17.73
CA VAL A 147 0.60 -2.05 -19.15
C VAL A 147 1.25 -3.15 -19.98
N ALA A 148 0.67 -3.43 -21.14
CA ALA A 148 1.29 -4.31 -22.11
C ALA A 148 2.60 -3.68 -22.61
N ALA A 149 3.72 -4.36 -22.41
CA ALA A 149 5.03 -3.80 -22.71
C ALA A 149 6.06 -4.88 -23.01
N PHE A 150 6.92 -4.61 -23.99
CA PHE A 150 8.14 -5.37 -24.24
C PHE A 150 9.33 -4.70 -23.55
N ARG A 151 10.19 -5.51 -22.94
CA ARG A 151 11.41 -5.07 -22.25
C ARG A 151 12.59 -5.91 -22.71
N MET A 152 13.72 -5.26 -23.00
CA MET A 152 14.99 -5.92 -23.22
C MET A 152 16.05 -5.25 -22.34
N VAL A 153 16.69 -6.04 -21.48
CA VAL A 153 17.92 -5.60 -20.79
C VAL A 153 19.10 -6.27 -21.43
N TYR A 154 20.13 -5.49 -21.73
CA TYR A 154 21.39 -6.01 -22.26
C TYR A 154 22.54 -5.58 -21.36
N GLN A 155 23.52 -6.47 -21.22
CA GLN A 155 24.80 -6.18 -20.58
C GLN A 155 25.89 -6.78 -21.46
N THR A 156 26.89 -5.99 -21.82
CA THR A 156 27.99 -6.45 -22.68
C THR A 156 29.32 -6.09 -22.04
N ASN A 157 30.24 -7.04 -21.98
CA ASN A 157 31.59 -6.86 -21.45
C ASN A 157 32.61 -7.29 -22.51
N ILE A 158 33.71 -6.54 -22.61
CA ILE A 158 34.83 -6.85 -23.50
C ILE A 158 36.11 -6.73 -22.68
N ASP A 159 36.83 -7.83 -22.55
CA ASP A 159 38.11 -7.89 -21.86
C ASP A 159 39.22 -8.13 -22.87
N ILE A 160 40.20 -7.23 -22.90
CA ILE A 160 41.38 -7.33 -23.74
C ILE A 160 42.59 -7.31 -22.81
N SER A 161 43.31 -8.42 -22.75
CA SER A 161 44.55 -8.54 -22.00
C SER A 161 45.71 -8.71 -22.96
N LYS A 162 46.73 -7.86 -22.84
CA LYS A 162 47.96 -7.94 -23.61
C LYS A 162 49.10 -8.22 -22.65
N GLN A 163 49.75 -9.36 -22.80
CA GLN A 163 50.95 -9.70 -22.05
C GLN A 163 52.17 -9.49 -22.94
N ASN A 164 53.05 -8.57 -22.53
CA ASN A 164 54.35 -8.35 -23.16
C ASN A 164 55.39 -9.21 -22.43
N ASP A 165 55.58 -10.42 -22.94
CA ASP A 165 56.77 -11.24 -22.70
C ASP A 165 57.40 -11.56 -24.07
N ASN A 166 58.49 -12.33 -24.12
CA ASN A 166 59.22 -12.73 -25.35
C ASN A 166 58.32 -13.31 -26.47
N GLN A 167 57.06 -13.65 -26.19
CA GLN A 167 55.99 -13.86 -27.16
C GLN A 167 54.76 -13.02 -26.77
N SER A 168 54.40 -12.02 -27.58
CA SER A 168 53.23 -11.18 -27.33
C SER A 168 51.96 -12.03 -27.36
N THR A 169 51.32 -12.23 -26.21
CA THR A 169 50.05 -12.97 -26.12
C THR A 169 48.93 -11.97 -25.90
N THR A 170 48.00 -11.89 -26.86
CA THR A 170 46.76 -11.13 -26.71
C THR A 170 45.63 -12.09 -26.37
N ARG A 171 44.92 -11.87 -25.26
CA ARG A 171 43.64 -12.51 -24.96
C ARG A 171 42.53 -11.50 -25.20
N ASN A 172 41.46 -11.95 -25.86
CA ASN A 172 40.26 -11.15 -26.10
C ASN A 172 39.05 -12.02 -25.77
N SER A 173 38.24 -11.59 -24.82
CA SER A 173 36.94 -12.20 -24.51
C SER A 173 35.85 -11.17 -24.62
N ARG A 174 34.76 -11.54 -25.29
CA ARG A 174 33.56 -10.73 -25.42
C ARG A 174 32.40 -11.51 -24.84
N TYR A 175 31.58 -10.84 -24.06
CA TYR A 175 30.42 -11.41 -23.41
C TYR A 175 29.22 -10.49 -23.59
N GLY A 176 28.06 -11.07 -23.83
CA GLY A 176 26.78 -10.39 -23.88
C GLY A 176 25.73 -11.18 -23.10
N ARG A 177 24.92 -10.51 -22.31
CA ARG A 177 23.73 -11.07 -21.66
C ARG A 177 22.52 -10.26 -22.08
N PHE A 178 21.52 -10.93 -22.60
CA PHE A 178 20.26 -10.35 -23.08
C PHE A 178 19.12 -10.97 -22.28
N THR A 179 18.28 -10.14 -21.68
CA THR A 179 17.16 -10.56 -20.84
C THR A 179 15.86 -10.00 -21.43
N PRO A 180 15.28 -10.65 -22.45
CA PRO A 180 13.99 -10.25 -22.98
C PRO A 180 12.86 -10.59 -22.00
N GLY A 181 11.85 -9.73 -21.98
CA GLY A 181 10.62 -9.94 -21.25
C GLY A 181 9.46 -9.24 -21.92
N PHE A 182 8.26 -9.75 -21.68
CA PHE A 182 7.03 -9.16 -22.16
C PHE A 182 5.97 -9.25 -21.06
N ASN A 183 5.17 -8.20 -20.92
CA ASN A 183 4.05 -8.13 -20.00
C ASN A 183 2.77 -7.99 -20.80
N LEU A 184 1.74 -8.76 -20.45
CA LEU A 184 0.40 -8.64 -21.04
C LEU A 184 -0.66 -8.98 -20.00
N GLY A 185 -1.38 -7.96 -19.54
CA GLY A 185 -2.23 -8.08 -18.35
C GLY A 185 -1.44 -8.67 -17.19
N ALA A 186 -2.01 -9.65 -16.50
CA ALA A 186 -1.38 -10.30 -15.35
C ALA A 186 -0.21 -11.25 -15.70
N TRP A 187 0.03 -11.53 -16.98
CA TRP A 187 1.07 -12.46 -17.41
C TRP A 187 2.38 -11.75 -17.69
N ARG A 188 3.46 -12.31 -17.15
CA ARG A 188 4.82 -11.80 -17.29
C ARG A 188 5.69 -12.91 -17.85
N PHE A 189 6.24 -12.71 -19.04
CA PHE A 189 7.23 -13.60 -19.65
C PHE A 189 8.64 -13.10 -19.35
N ARG A 190 9.54 -14.00 -18.96
CA ARG A 190 10.96 -13.69 -18.70
C ARG A 190 11.87 -14.75 -19.31
N SER A 191 13.01 -14.31 -19.82
CA SER A 191 14.04 -15.16 -20.40
C SER A 191 15.42 -14.52 -20.26
N SER A 192 16.48 -15.33 -20.28
CA SER A 192 17.86 -14.86 -20.36
C SER A 192 18.61 -15.63 -21.44
N VAL A 193 19.44 -14.94 -22.21
CA VAL A 193 20.33 -15.51 -23.22
C VAL A 193 21.71 -14.89 -23.03
N THR A 194 22.74 -15.72 -23.05
CA THR A 194 24.13 -15.27 -22.97
C THR A 194 24.85 -15.63 -24.26
N TRP A 195 25.67 -14.71 -24.73
CA TRP A 195 26.58 -14.86 -25.85
C TRP A 195 28.00 -14.67 -25.34
N SER A 196 28.93 -15.52 -25.75
CA SER A 196 30.34 -15.31 -25.49
C SER A 196 31.19 -15.68 -26.69
N LYS A 197 32.32 -14.99 -26.83
CA LYS A 197 33.34 -15.27 -27.83
C LYS A 197 34.72 -14.98 -27.26
N GLU A 198 35.54 -16.02 -27.19
CA GLU A 198 36.95 -15.92 -26.80
C GLU A 198 37.85 -16.02 -28.04
N LEU A 199 39.01 -15.38 -28.00
CA LEU A 199 39.99 -15.44 -29.08
C LEU A 199 40.42 -16.90 -29.33
N GLY A 200 40.30 -17.35 -30.58
CA GLY A 200 40.63 -18.72 -30.96
C GLY A 200 39.55 -19.76 -30.66
N GLN A 201 38.41 -19.36 -30.08
CA GLN A 201 37.24 -20.23 -29.89
C GLN A 201 36.08 -19.81 -30.79
N SER A 202 35.19 -20.77 -31.06
CA SER A 202 33.90 -20.50 -31.70
C SER A 202 33.01 -19.67 -30.79
N GLU A 203 32.06 -18.96 -31.39
CA GLU A 203 31.02 -18.27 -30.63
C GLU A 203 30.12 -19.27 -29.90
N ARG A 204 29.68 -18.90 -28.70
CA ARG A 204 28.80 -19.71 -27.87
C ARG A 204 27.56 -18.91 -27.49
N TRP A 205 26.41 -19.43 -27.89
CA TRP A 205 25.11 -18.97 -27.43
C TRP A 205 24.57 -19.95 -26.40
N GLN A 206 24.16 -19.45 -25.24
CA GLN A 206 23.51 -20.25 -24.21
C GLN A 206 22.19 -19.61 -23.80
N ARG A 207 21.15 -20.42 -23.85
CA ARG A 207 19.83 -20.06 -23.37
C ARG A 207 19.76 -20.38 -21.87
N GLY A 208 19.46 -19.36 -21.07
CA GLY A 208 19.07 -19.52 -19.67
C GLY A 208 17.62 -20.00 -19.56
N TYR A 209 17.05 -19.83 -18.37
CA TYR A 209 15.67 -20.21 -18.10
C TYR A 209 14.67 -19.30 -18.79
N MET A 210 13.51 -19.88 -19.10
CA MET A 210 12.37 -19.21 -19.73
C MET A 210 11.11 -19.61 -18.98
N TRP A 211 10.37 -18.62 -18.49
CA TRP A 211 9.12 -18.87 -17.78
C TRP A 211 8.11 -17.77 -18.00
N PHE A 212 6.86 -18.15 -17.77
CA PHE A 212 5.73 -17.25 -17.60
C PHE A 212 5.36 -17.26 -16.13
N GLU A 213 5.08 -16.10 -15.57
CA GLU A 213 4.58 -15.95 -14.21
C GLU A 213 3.33 -15.08 -14.16
N ARG A 214 2.46 -15.39 -13.22
CA ARG A 214 1.25 -14.63 -12.92
C ARG A 214 0.95 -14.66 -11.43
N GLY A 215 0.61 -13.50 -10.88
CA GLY A 215 0.05 -13.38 -9.55
C GLY A 215 -1.39 -13.89 -9.48
N ILE A 216 -1.72 -14.62 -8.42
CA ILE A 216 -3.08 -15.02 -8.05
C ILE A 216 -3.42 -14.33 -6.74
N ASN A 217 -3.85 -13.07 -6.84
CA ASN A 217 -4.02 -12.18 -5.70
C ASN A 217 -5.00 -12.71 -4.65
N ALA A 218 -6.05 -13.43 -5.07
CA ALA A 218 -7.06 -14.02 -4.19
C ALA A 218 -6.48 -14.98 -3.13
N ILE A 219 -5.34 -15.60 -3.42
CA ILE A 219 -4.64 -16.53 -2.53
C ILE A 219 -3.20 -16.07 -2.26
N LYS A 220 -2.87 -14.79 -2.53
CA LYS A 220 -1.55 -14.19 -2.33
C LYS A 220 -0.39 -15.08 -2.81
N SER A 221 -0.54 -15.65 -4.02
CA SER A 221 0.37 -16.66 -4.54
C SER A 221 0.82 -16.36 -5.96
N ARG A 222 1.93 -16.94 -6.39
CA ARG A 222 2.47 -16.81 -7.74
C ARG A 222 2.47 -18.16 -8.45
N LEU A 223 1.86 -18.18 -9.64
CA LEU A 223 1.96 -19.29 -10.58
C LEU A 223 3.14 -19.06 -11.51
N THR A 224 4.04 -20.03 -11.60
CA THR A 224 5.19 -20.06 -12.52
C THR A 224 5.06 -21.24 -13.46
N LEU A 225 5.13 -21.01 -14.77
CA LEU A 225 5.05 -22.02 -15.81
C LEU A 225 6.30 -21.94 -16.72
N GLY A 226 6.98 -23.07 -16.91
CA GLY A 226 8.18 -23.13 -17.74
C GLY A 226 9.37 -23.63 -16.93
N GLU A 227 10.52 -23.01 -17.13
CA GLU A 227 11.75 -23.41 -16.47
C GLU A 227 12.14 -22.42 -15.38
N SER A 228 12.34 -22.89 -14.16
CA SER A 228 12.68 -22.07 -12.99
C SER A 228 13.37 -22.93 -11.92
N TYR A 229 13.39 -22.44 -10.69
CA TYR A 229 13.99 -23.08 -9.52
C TYR A 229 12.99 -23.15 -8.37
N THR A 230 13.08 -24.18 -7.53
CA THR A 230 12.33 -24.25 -6.28
C THR A 230 12.91 -23.30 -5.23
N SER A 231 12.11 -22.93 -4.23
CA SER A 231 12.61 -22.19 -3.04
C SER A 231 13.66 -23.03 -2.29
N SER A 232 14.64 -22.34 -1.69
CA SER A 232 15.69 -22.94 -0.87
C SER A 232 15.46 -22.80 0.64
N GLU A 233 14.22 -22.53 1.07
CA GLU A 233 13.92 -22.28 2.49
C GLU A 233 14.03 -23.51 3.39
N VAL A 234 13.63 -24.68 2.87
CA VAL A 234 13.64 -25.95 3.63
C VAL A 234 14.63 -26.96 3.04
N PHE A 235 14.74 -27.01 1.72
CA PHE A 235 15.58 -27.94 0.97
C PHE A 235 16.48 -27.18 -0.01
N ASP A 236 17.48 -27.85 -0.57
CA ASP A 236 18.27 -27.26 -1.64
C ASP A 236 17.41 -26.91 -2.87
N SER A 237 17.67 -25.74 -3.45
CA SER A 237 16.97 -25.31 -4.67
C SER A 237 17.32 -26.21 -5.85
N ILE A 238 16.30 -26.76 -6.50
CA ILE A 238 16.44 -27.60 -7.67
C ILE A 238 15.89 -26.90 -8.93
N PRO A 239 16.64 -26.85 -10.04
CA PRO A 239 16.11 -26.39 -11.32
C PRO A 239 15.09 -27.38 -11.88
N PHE A 240 13.97 -26.86 -12.38
CA PHE A 240 12.90 -27.66 -12.94
C PHE A 240 12.36 -27.08 -14.25
N ARG A 241 11.63 -27.92 -14.99
CA ARG A 241 10.74 -27.52 -16.08
C ARG A 241 9.35 -28.09 -15.84
N GLY A 242 8.37 -27.22 -15.61
CA GLY A 242 7.01 -27.61 -15.24
C GLY A 242 6.17 -26.42 -14.78
N GLY A 243 5.27 -26.68 -13.83
CA GLY A 243 4.47 -25.67 -13.16
C GLY A 243 4.76 -25.63 -11.67
N MET A 244 4.72 -24.44 -11.09
CA MET A 244 4.87 -24.22 -9.65
C MET A 244 3.86 -23.18 -9.17
N LEU A 245 3.15 -23.47 -8.10
CA LEU A 245 2.32 -22.53 -7.37
C LEU A 245 2.90 -22.37 -5.97
N ALA A 246 3.25 -21.16 -5.58
CA ALA A 246 3.84 -20.87 -4.28
C ALA A 246 3.29 -19.57 -3.70
N THR A 247 3.23 -19.46 -2.37
CA THR A 247 2.93 -18.20 -1.69
C THR A 247 3.93 -17.12 -2.12
N ASP A 248 3.45 -15.89 -2.31
CA ASP A 248 4.25 -14.74 -2.71
C ASP A 248 4.32 -13.76 -1.54
N ASP A 249 5.43 -13.74 -0.81
CA ASP A 249 5.57 -12.88 0.38
C ASP A 249 5.46 -11.39 0.03
N ALA A 250 5.72 -10.98 -1.22
CA ALA A 250 5.50 -9.60 -1.66
C ALA A 250 4.01 -9.21 -1.77
N MET A 251 3.10 -10.18 -1.72
CA MET A 251 1.64 -9.99 -1.67
C MET A 251 1.09 -10.04 -0.24
N THR A 252 1.95 -10.25 0.74
CA THR A 252 1.61 -10.32 2.16
C THR A 252 2.25 -9.13 2.86
N PRO A 253 1.53 -8.41 3.73
CA PRO A 253 2.12 -7.32 4.50
C PRO A 253 3.33 -7.85 5.30
N PRO A 254 4.46 -7.13 5.35
CA PRO A 254 5.64 -7.57 6.09
C PRO A 254 5.34 -7.97 7.54
N GLU A 255 4.36 -7.30 8.15
CA GLU A 255 3.86 -7.57 9.50
C GLU A 255 3.28 -8.98 9.65
N ASP A 256 2.69 -9.53 8.59
CA ASP A 256 2.12 -10.88 8.54
C ASP A 256 3.11 -11.93 8.01
N SER A 257 4.15 -11.52 7.26
CA SER A 257 5.07 -12.44 6.58
C SER A 257 6.29 -12.84 7.41
N TYR A 258 6.78 -11.95 8.28
CA TYR A 258 7.93 -12.22 9.14
C TYR A 258 7.45 -12.66 10.53
N TYR A 259 8.16 -13.61 11.13
CA TYR A 259 7.90 -13.95 12.52
C TYR A 259 8.19 -12.73 13.41
N THR A 260 7.12 -12.22 14.01
CA THR A 260 7.16 -11.24 15.09
C THR A 260 6.65 -11.96 16.33
N PRO A 261 7.38 -11.93 17.46
CA PRO A 261 6.94 -12.62 18.66
C PRO A 261 5.71 -11.89 19.19
N VAL A 262 4.69 -12.65 19.58
CA VAL A 262 3.51 -12.08 20.23
C VAL A 262 3.85 -11.86 21.70
N VAL A 263 3.76 -10.60 22.16
CA VAL A 263 3.95 -10.26 23.57
C VAL A 263 2.60 -10.31 24.27
N HIS A 264 2.43 -11.32 25.12
CA HIS A 264 1.27 -11.45 26.00
C HIS A 264 1.56 -10.85 27.37
N GLY A 265 0.55 -10.21 27.96
CA GLY A 265 0.61 -9.68 29.32
C GLY A 265 -0.77 -9.36 29.87
N ILE A 266 -0.82 -8.93 31.13
CA ILE A 266 -2.04 -8.47 31.80
C ILE A 266 -1.75 -7.11 32.41
N ALA A 267 -2.52 -6.09 32.03
CA ALA A 267 -2.50 -4.78 32.66
C ALA A 267 -3.56 -4.74 33.77
N GLN A 268 -3.21 -4.23 34.95
CA GLN A 268 -4.15 -4.08 36.06
C GLN A 268 -4.98 -2.79 35.95
N SER A 269 -4.46 -1.79 35.25
CA SER A 269 -5.08 -0.50 34.97
C SER A 269 -4.86 -0.08 33.52
N GLU A 270 -5.21 1.16 33.16
CA GLU A 270 -4.76 1.72 31.89
C GLU A 270 -3.24 1.86 31.95
N ALA A 271 -2.53 1.12 31.08
CA ALA A 271 -1.09 0.94 31.17
C ALA A 271 -0.38 1.31 29.87
N GLN A 272 0.82 1.86 30.00
CA GLN A 272 1.73 2.08 28.87
C GLN A 272 2.69 0.90 28.75
N VAL A 273 2.61 0.17 27.63
CA VAL A 273 3.57 -0.89 27.30
C VAL A 273 4.73 -0.29 26.52
N ILE A 274 5.95 -0.57 26.96
CA ILE A 274 7.21 -0.12 26.37
C ILE A 274 8.04 -1.36 26.07
N ILE A 275 8.45 -1.53 24.82
CA ILE A 275 9.26 -2.67 24.39
C ILE A 275 10.60 -2.17 23.90
N LYS A 276 11.67 -2.73 24.46
CA LYS A 276 13.05 -2.44 24.08
C LYS A 276 13.71 -3.67 23.46
N GLN A 277 14.61 -3.43 22.53
CA GLN A 277 15.51 -4.43 21.97
C GLN A 277 16.91 -3.83 21.93
N ASN A 278 17.92 -4.55 22.46
CA ASN A 278 19.30 -4.05 22.58
C ASN A 278 19.40 -2.67 23.25
N GLY A 279 18.56 -2.43 24.27
CA GLY A 279 18.50 -1.17 25.02
C GLY A 279 17.77 -0.01 24.32
N GLN A 280 17.36 -0.16 23.06
CA GLN A 280 16.61 0.85 22.32
C GLN A 280 15.10 0.57 22.37
N ILE A 281 14.27 1.59 22.59
CA ILE A 281 12.80 1.46 22.51
C ILE A 281 12.43 1.25 21.04
N ILE A 282 11.81 0.11 20.75
CA ILE A 282 11.34 -0.24 19.40
C ILE A 282 9.82 -0.05 19.26
N PHE A 283 9.07 -0.16 20.35
CA PHE A 283 7.62 -0.04 20.32
C PHE A 283 7.08 0.53 21.63
N THR A 284 6.04 1.36 21.54
CA THR A 284 5.28 1.82 22.71
C THR A 284 3.81 2.00 22.34
N ARG A 285 2.92 1.57 23.24
CA ARG A 285 1.47 1.68 23.06
C ARG A 285 0.74 1.70 24.41
N SER A 286 -0.35 2.46 24.51
CA SER A 286 -1.28 2.39 25.64
C SER A 286 -2.26 1.22 25.46
N VAL A 287 -2.49 0.45 26.52
CA VAL A 287 -3.43 -0.68 26.55
C VAL A 287 -4.46 -0.49 27.67
N PRO A 288 -5.73 -0.91 27.46
CA PRO A 288 -6.75 -0.85 28.50
C PRO A 288 -6.49 -1.90 29.61
N PRO A 289 -7.15 -1.78 30.78
CA PRO A 289 -7.09 -2.79 31.83
C PRO A 289 -7.54 -4.17 31.32
N GLY A 290 -6.79 -5.22 31.66
CA GLY A 290 -7.05 -6.60 31.27
C GLY A 290 -5.90 -7.26 30.49
N PRO A 291 -6.11 -8.49 29.99
CA PRO A 291 -5.14 -9.19 29.15
C PRO A 291 -4.95 -8.46 27.81
N PHE A 292 -3.70 -8.39 27.34
CA PHE A 292 -3.35 -7.83 26.05
C PHE A 292 -2.43 -8.77 25.27
N ALA A 293 -2.45 -8.63 23.95
CA ALA A 293 -1.52 -9.27 23.03
C ALA A 293 -1.04 -8.22 22.01
N LEU A 294 0.28 -8.12 21.82
CA LEU A 294 0.90 -7.25 20.83
C LEU A 294 1.58 -8.13 19.78
N ASP A 295 1.01 -8.15 18.58
CA ASP A 295 1.37 -9.05 17.47
C ASP A 295 2.19 -8.34 16.36
N ASN A 296 2.22 -7.02 16.33
CA ASN A 296 2.76 -6.21 15.24
C ASN A 296 3.96 -5.34 15.64
N LEU A 297 4.95 -5.93 16.31
CA LEU A 297 6.16 -5.22 16.72
C LEU A 297 7.08 -4.93 15.53
N PRO A 298 7.55 -3.67 15.34
CA PRO A 298 8.57 -3.34 14.37
C PRO A 298 9.91 -3.94 14.83
N THR A 299 10.27 -5.13 14.35
CA THR A 299 11.54 -5.76 14.71
C THR A 299 12.67 -5.27 13.80
N LEU A 300 13.83 -4.94 14.38
CA LEU A 300 15.01 -4.44 13.65
C LEU A 300 15.89 -5.56 13.04
N ALA A 301 15.36 -6.79 13.00
CA ALA A 301 15.99 -8.04 12.53
C ALA A 301 17.19 -8.59 13.35
N VAL A 302 17.26 -9.92 13.34
CA VAL A 302 18.26 -10.87 13.87
C VAL A 302 18.31 -11.05 15.39
N GLY A 303 17.24 -11.65 15.92
CA GLY A 303 17.25 -12.32 17.23
C GLY A 303 17.52 -11.42 18.44
N GLY A 304 17.54 -12.02 19.63
CA GLY A 304 17.81 -11.34 20.91
C GLY A 304 16.68 -11.53 21.92
N GLU A 305 16.67 -10.73 22.97
CA GLU A 305 15.54 -10.65 23.92
C GLU A 305 14.81 -9.32 23.73
N LEU A 306 13.48 -9.37 23.84
CA LEU A 306 12.64 -8.18 23.94
C LEU A 306 12.38 -7.88 25.41
N ASP A 307 12.86 -6.75 25.89
CA ASP A 307 12.59 -6.29 27.24
C ASP A 307 11.28 -5.52 27.28
N VAL A 308 10.29 -6.08 27.98
CA VAL A 308 8.95 -5.50 28.09
C VAL A 308 8.80 -4.84 29.45
N THR A 309 8.36 -3.58 29.44
CA THR A 309 7.97 -2.82 30.62
C THR A 309 6.50 -2.45 30.49
N VAL A 310 5.67 -2.84 31.45
CA VAL A 310 4.28 -2.41 31.57
C VAL A 310 4.21 -1.40 32.71
N ARG A 311 3.96 -0.13 32.37
CA ARG A 311 3.82 0.96 33.34
C ARG A 311 2.35 1.25 33.58
N GLU A 312 1.88 0.92 34.77
CA GLU A 312 0.51 1.12 35.23
C GLU A 312 0.24 2.61 35.53
N SER A 313 -1.04 3.00 35.55
CA SER A 313 -1.46 4.38 35.84
C SER A 313 -1.05 4.90 37.22
N ASN A 314 -0.84 4.00 38.18
CA ASN A 314 -0.36 4.28 39.54
C ASN A 314 1.18 4.45 39.61
N GLY A 315 1.87 4.27 38.49
CA GLY A 315 3.33 4.34 38.39
C GLY A 315 4.06 3.03 38.72
N GLU A 316 3.35 1.95 39.05
CA GLU A 316 3.96 0.63 39.19
C GLU A 316 4.43 0.10 37.83
N GLU A 317 5.60 -0.54 37.82
CA GLU A 317 6.19 -1.11 36.61
C GLU A 317 6.35 -2.63 36.75
N GLN A 318 5.88 -3.36 35.74
CA GLN A 318 6.13 -4.79 35.60
C GLN A 318 7.17 -5.00 34.51
N TYR A 319 8.14 -5.88 34.76
CA TYR A 319 9.22 -6.19 33.82
C TYR A 319 9.23 -7.68 33.49
N PHE A 320 9.32 -8.00 32.21
CA PHE A 320 9.57 -9.35 31.74
C PHE A 320 10.26 -9.32 30.38
N SER A 321 11.04 -10.36 30.08
CA SER A 321 11.74 -10.48 28.81
C SER A 321 11.12 -11.61 27.98
N VAL A 322 10.87 -11.32 26.69
CA VAL A 322 10.36 -12.29 25.73
C VAL A 322 11.51 -12.70 24.81
N PRO A 323 11.95 -13.97 24.83
CA PRO A 323 13.03 -14.42 23.96
C PRO A 323 12.59 -14.36 22.50
N PHE A 324 13.37 -13.68 21.67
CA PHE A 324 13.20 -13.59 20.24
C PHE A 324 14.31 -14.39 19.55
N GLN A 325 14.04 -15.67 19.31
CA GLN A 325 14.86 -16.49 18.42
C GLN A 325 14.02 -16.83 17.19
N THR A 326 14.43 -16.34 16.04
CA THR A 326 13.85 -16.75 14.76
C THR A 326 14.61 -17.98 14.27
N PRO A 327 14.06 -19.21 14.36
CA PRO A 327 14.55 -20.26 13.48
C PRO A 327 14.31 -19.83 12.03
N ALA A 328 15.14 -20.32 11.10
CA ALA A 328 15.16 -19.88 9.69
C ALA A 328 13.81 -20.05 8.93
N ILE A 329 12.80 -20.65 9.55
CA ILE A 329 11.52 -21.07 8.94
C ILE A 329 10.31 -20.69 9.85
N ALA A 330 10.47 -19.80 10.84
CA ALA A 330 9.33 -19.35 11.65
C ALA A 330 8.39 -18.46 10.83
N LEU A 331 7.07 -18.68 10.96
CA LEU A 331 6.01 -17.88 10.34
C LEU A 331 5.17 -17.21 11.42
N HIS A 332 4.53 -16.08 11.09
CA HIS A 332 3.55 -15.45 11.97
C HIS A 332 2.35 -16.38 12.21
N GLU A 333 1.72 -16.28 13.38
CA GLU A 333 0.49 -17.01 13.68
C GLU A 333 -0.59 -16.71 12.64
N GLY A 334 -1.24 -17.76 12.11
CA GLY A 334 -2.26 -17.63 11.06
C GLY A 334 -1.70 -17.50 9.63
N TYR A 335 -0.39 -17.35 9.45
CA TYR A 335 0.22 -17.32 8.12
C TYR A 335 0.58 -18.74 7.64
N PHE A 336 0.06 -19.12 6.46
CA PHE A 336 0.35 -20.41 5.83
C PHE A 336 1.18 -20.21 4.55
N LYS A 337 2.45 -20.61 4.61
CA LYS A 337 3.36 -20.60 3.48
C LYS A 337 3.46 -21.97 2.84
N TYR A 338 3.31 -22.03 1.51
CA TYR A 338 3.36 -23.29 0.77
C TYR A 338 4.04 -23.12 -0.59
N SER A 339 4.52 -24.23 -1.15
CA SER A 339 5.05 -24.31 -2.50
C SER A 339 4.80 -25.70 -3.07
N VAL A 340 4.10 -25.78 -4.19
CA VAL A 340 3.78 -27.03 -4.90
C VAL A 340 4.35 -26.93 -6.31
N MET A 341 5.28 -27.83 -6.64
CA MET A 341 5.92 -27.92 -7.95
C MET A 341 5.62 -29.27 -8.59
N GLY A 342 5.21 -29.25 -9.86
CA GLY A 342 5.04 -30.44 -10.70
C GLY A 342 5.79 -30.28 -12.01
N GLY A 343 6.74 -31.18 -12.30
CA GLY A 343 7.54 -31.10 -13.51
C GLY A 343 8.73 -32.04 -13.52
N ASN A 344 9.62 -31.80 -14.48
CA ASN A 344 10.86 -32.55 -14.63
C ASN A 344 12.04 -31.76 -14.04
N ILE A 345 12.87 -32.43 -13.25
CA ILE A 345 14.12 -31.86 -12.76
C ILE A 345 15.09 -31.70 -13.93
N LYS A 346 15.70 -30.52 -14.05
CA LYS A 346 16.79 -30.29 -15.01
C LYS A 346 18.10 -30.67 -14.34
N LYS A 347 18.79 -31.71 -14.80
CA LYS A 347 20.13 -32.00 -14.29
C LYS A 347 21.08 -30.85 -14.66
N LYS A 348 21.94 -30.42 -13.72
CA LYS A 348 23.13 -29.63 -14.06
C LYS A 348 23.94 -30.46 -15.05
N VAL A 349 24.12 -29.93 -16.27
CA VAL A 349 25.07 -30.48 -17.26
C VAL A 349 26.39 -29.78 -17.05
#